data_AF-A0A0T6XVT7-F1
#
_entry.id   AF-A0A0T6XVT7-F1
#
_cell.length_a   1.000
_cell.length_b   1.000
_cell.length_c   1.000
_cell.angle_alpha   90.00
_cell.angle_beta   90.00
_cell.angle_gamma   90.00
#
_symmetry.space_group_name_H-M   'P 1'
#
loop_
_entity.id
_entity.type
_entity.pdbx_description
1 polymer ?
#
loop_
_entity_poly.entity_id
_entity_poly.type
_entity_poly.pdbx_seq_one_letter_code
_entity_poly.pdbx_strand_id
1 'polypeptide(L)' 'MPILVDCDDATRIRRLTVDRQQPELASANTIRWAEYLRREALGRDCQVLDTSELSLNEAVSYVVKRGLGEPL' A
#
# COMPACT_ATOMS: atom_id res chain seq x y z
N MET A 1 -13.33 0.07 -10.08
CA MET A 1 -12.54 -1.13 -9.75
C MET A 1 -11.71 -0.86 -8.51
N PRO A 2 -11.71 -1.74 -7.50
CA PRO A 2 -10.92 -1.55 -6.28
C PRO A 2 -9.42 -1.41 -6.57
N ILE A 3 -8.72 -0.76 -5.65
CA ILE A 3 -7.27 -0.53 -5.67
C ILE A 3 -6.73 -1.04 -4.34
N LEU A 4 -5.65 -1.79 -4.40
CA LEU A 4 -4.86 -2.11 -3.21
C LEU A 4 -3.77 -1.04 -3.06
N VAL A 5 -3.82 -0.27 -1.98
CA VAL A 5 -2.71 0.61 -1.59
C VAL A 5 -1.73 -0.21 -0.76
N ASP A 6 -0.50 -0.33 -1.25
CA ASP A 6 0.47 -1.24 -0.65
C ASP A 6 1.89 -0.64 -0.63
N CYS A 7 2.81 -1.33 0.04
CA CYS A 7 4.25 -1.06 0.01
C CYS A 7 5.05 -2.36 0.26
N ASP A 8 6.35 -2.35 0.07
CA ASP A 8 7.21 -3.45 0.48
C ASP A 8 7.29 -3.61 2.01
N ASP A 9 7.80 -4.75 2.46
CA ASP A 9 7.86 -5.08 3.87
C ASP A 9 8.81 -4.19 4.65
N ALA A 10 9.94 -3.81 4.05
CA ALA A 10 10.93 -2.95 4.69
C ALA A 10 10.34 -1.55 4.99
N THR A 11 9.64 -0.98 4.01
CA THR A 11 8.92 0.28 4.11
C THR A 11 7.78 0.18 5.11
N ARG A 12 6.99 -0.91 5.08
CA ARG A 12 5.91 -1.13 6.04
C ARG A 12 6.44 -1.18 7.47
N ILE A 13 7.47 -1.96 7.72
CA ILE A 13 8.10 -2.08 9.04
C ILE A 13 8.61 -0.72 9.48
N ARG A 14 9.40 -0.02 8.66
CA ARG A 14 9.92 1.32 8.98
C ARG A 14 8.80 2.31 9.32
N ARG A 15 7.75 2.37 8.50
CA ARG A 15 6.62 3.28 8.73
C ARG A 15 5.88 2.96 10.03
N LEU A 16 5.70 1.69 10.35
CA LEU A 16 5.01 1.29 11.58
C LEU A 16 5.87 1.52 12.82
N THR A 17 7.15 1.14 12.80
CA THR A 17 8.02 1.22 13.98
C THR A 17 8.58 2.60 14.23
N VAL A 18 9.01 3.32 13.17
CA VAL A 18 9.68 4.62 13.27
C VAL A 18 8.69 5.76 13.09
N ASP A 19 8.03 5.82 11.93
CA ASP A 19 7.25 7.01 11.55
C ASP A 19 5.96 7.13 12.39
N ARG A 20 5.29 5.99 12.66
CA ARG A 20 4.03 5.94 13.41
C ARG A 20 4.18 5.53 14.87
N GLN A 21 5.33 4.99 15.26
CA GLN A 21 5.59 4.48 16.63
C GLN A 21 4.55 3.44 17.10
N GLN A 22 4.14 2.55 16.20
CA GLN A 22 3.22 1.42 16.42
C GLN A 22 3.91 0.08 16.11
N PRO A 23 4.96 -0.30 16.86
CA PRO A 23 5.77 -1.49 16.56
C PRO A 23 4.99 -2.80 16.69
N GLU A 24 3.93 -2.86 17.49
CA GLU A 24 3.05 -4.01 17.64
C GLU A 24 2.35 -4.40 16.31
N LEU A 25 2.17 -3.43 15.41
CA LEU A 25 1.61 -3.67 14.09
C LEU A 25 2.65 -4.20 13.11
N ALA A 26 3.95 -4.04 13.37
CA ALA A 26 5.04 -4.59 12.54
C ALA A 26 5.29 -6.09 12.83
N SER A 27 4.21 -6.85 13.03
CA SER A 27 4.26 -8.27 13.35
C SER A 27 4.34 -9.13 12.08
N ALA A 28 4.86 -10.36 12.23
CA ALA A 28 4.82 -11.36 11.17
C ALA A 28 3.39 -11.65 10.67
N ASN A 29 2.38 -11.48 11.53
CA ASN A 29 0.99 -11.64 11.14
C ASN A 29 0.55 -10.55 10.15
N THR A 30 0.88 -9.29 10.42
CA THR A 30 0.59 -8.17 9.53
C THR A 30 1.27 -8.33 8.17
N ILE A 31 2.53 -8.76 8.16
CA ILE A 31 3.29 -8.99 6.91
C ILE A 31 2.61 -10.07 6.07
N ARG A 32 2.23 -11.20 6.68
CA ARG A 32 1.49 -12.28 5.99
C ARG A 32 0.15 -11.81 5.43
N TRP A 33 -0.58 -10.98 6.17
CA TRP A 33 -1.82 -10.39 5.67
C TRP A 33 -1.61 -9.48 4.47
N ALA A 34 -0.55 -8.65 4.49
CA ALA A 34 -0.21 -7.81 3.35
C ALA A 34 0.16 -8.64 2.11
N GLU A 35 0.97 -9.68 2.28
CA GLU A 35 1.32 -10.62 1.21
C GLU A 35 0.09 -11.32 0.63
N TYR A 36 -0.81 -11.81 1.50
CA TYR A 36 -2.07 -12.42 1.07
C TYR A 36 -2.92 -11.45 0.25
N LEU A 37 -3.12 -10.21 0.72
CA LEU A 37 -3.90 -9.21 0.01
C LEU A 37 -3.29 -8.83 -1.34
N ARG A 38 -1.96 -8.74 -1.43
CA ARG A 38 -1.26 -8.51 -2.70
C ARG A 38 -1.51 -9.64 -3.69
N ARG A 39 -1.43 -10.89 -3.26
CA ARG A 39 -1.73 -12.06 -4.10
C ARG A 39 -3.19 -12.06 -4.59
N GLU A 40 -4.14 -11.76 -3.70
CA GLU A 40 -5.56 -11.65 -4.05
C GLU A 40 -5.81 -10.53 -5.06
N ALA A 41 -5.17 -9.37 -4.89
CA ALA A 41 -5.32 -8.25 -5.81
C ALA A 41 -4.81 -8.61 -7.22
N LEU A 42 -3.62 -9.19 -7.31
CA LEU A 42 -3.04 -9.63 -8.58
C LEU A 42 -3.89 -10.73 -9.23
N GLY A 43 -4.39 -11.69 -8.46
CA GLY A 43 -5.23 -12.78 -8.97
C GLY A 43 -6.60 -12.33 -9.48
N ARG A 44 -7.08 -11.15 -9.06
CA ARG A 44 -8.38 -10.58 -9.46
C ARG A 44 -8.25 -9.40 -10.42
N ASP A 45 -7.06 -9.19 -10.99
CA ASP A 45 -6.73 -8.04 -11.85
C ASP A 45 -7.06 -6.68 -11.20
N CYS A 46 -6.96 -6.63 -9.87
CA CYS A 46 -7.09 -5.39 -9.11
C CYS A 46 -5.76 -4.64 -9.18
N GLN A 47 -5.83 -3.34 -9.46
CA GLN A 47 -4.63 -2.52 -9.51
C GLN A 47 -4.00 -2.40 -8.12
N VAL A 48 -2.68 -2.57 -8.07
CA VAL A 48 -1.87 -2.32 -6.88
C VAL A 48 -1.14 -0.99 -7.06
N LEU A 49 -1.37 -0.06 -6.13
CA LEU A 49 -0.60 1.17 -6.01
C LEU A 49 0.54 0.91 -5.02
N ASP A 50 1.75 0.73 -5.54
CA ASP A 50 2.95 0.61 -4.72
C ASP A 50 3.40 2.01 -4.24
N THR A 51 3.40 2.20 -2.92
CA THR A 51 3.77 3.45 -2.27
C THR A 51 5.15 3.41 -1.64
N SER A 52 5.96 2.40 -1.93
CA SER A 52 7.28 2.22 -1.30
C SER A 52 8.20 3.40 -1.56
N GLU A 53 8.22 3.88 -2.79
CA GLU A 53 9.05 5.01 -3.25
C GLU A 53 8.24 6.29 -3.51
N LEU A 54 6.92 6.26 -3.34
CA LEU A 54 6.08 7.43 -3.52
C LEU A 54 6.06 8.33 -2.29
N SER A 55 6.13 9.63 -2.50
CA SER A 55 5.72 10.61 -1.51
C SER A 55 4.21 10.52 -1.25
N LEU A 56 3.77 11.03 -0.10
CA LEU A 56 2.35 11.11 0.23
C LEU A 56 1.56 11.90 -0.82
N ASN A 57 2.12 13.00 -1.33
CA ASN A 57 1.45 13.84 -2.32
C ASN A 57 1.28 13.13 -3.66
N GLU A 58 2.28 12.36 -4.11
CA GLU A 58 2.17 11.55 -5.33
C GLU A 58 1.10 10.46 -5.17
N ALA A 59 1.11 9.74 -4.04
CA ALA A 59 0.11 8.71 -3.77
C ALA A 59 -1.31 9.29 -3.71
N VAL A 60 -1.50 10.43 -3.05
CA VAL A 60 -2.80 11.11 -2.97
C VAL A 60 -3.24 11.61 -4.35
N SER A 61 -2.35 12.26 -5.10
CA SER A 61 -2.65 12.74 -6.45
C SER A 61 -3.11 11.60 -7.36
N TYR A 62 -2.41 10.47 -7.32
CA TYR A 62 -2.79 9.27 -8.05
C TYR A 62 -4.20 8.78 -7.69
N VAL A 63 -4.51 8.66 -6.39
CA VAL A 63 -5.83 8.17 -5.93
C VAL A 63 -6.95 9.13 -6.34
N VAL A 64 -6.72 10.44 -6.25
CA VAL A 64 -7.68 11.47 -6.65
C VAL A 64 -7.95 11.41 -8.15
N LYS A 65 -6.89 11.45 -8.98
CA LYS A 65 -7.02 11.36 -10.45
C LYS A 65 -7.77 10.10 -10.87
N ARG A 66 -7.42 8.95 -10.29
CA ARG A 66 -8.12 7.68 -10.52
C ARG A 66 -9.61 7.78 -10.17
N GLY A 67 -9.93 8.37 -9.01
CA GLY A 67 -11.31 8.52 -8.54
C GLY A 67 -12.16 9.43 -9.43
N LEU A 68 -11.53 10.43 -10.05
CA LEU A 68 -12.15 11.36 -10.99
C LEU A 68 -12.18 10.86 -12.44
N GLY A 69 -11.52 9.73 -12.74
CA GLY A 69 -11.39 9.23 -14.12
C GLY A 69 -10.43 10.05 -14.99
N GLU A 70 -9.53 10.80 -14.36
CA GLU A 70 -8.50 11.57 -15.06
C GLU A 70 -7.34 10.66 -15.52
N PRO A 71 -6.56 11.08 -16.54
CA PRO A 71 -5.33 10.40 -16.92
C PRO A 71 -4.34 10.33 -15.74
N LEU A 72 -3.78 9.13 -15.52
CA LEU A 72 -2.79 8.86 -14.47
C LEU A 72 -1.39 9.27 -14.90
#